data_AF-A0A4Q3RJT1-F1
#
_entry.id   AF-A0A4Q3RJT1-F1
#
_cell.length_a   1.000
_cell.length_b   1.000
_cell.length_c   1.000
_cell.angle_alpha   90.00
_cell.angle_beta   90.00
_cell.angle_gamma   90.00
#
_symmetry.space_group_name_H-M   'P 1'
#
loop_
_entity.id
_entity.type
_entity.pdbx_description
1 polymer ?
#
loop_
_entity_poly.entity_id
_entity_poly.type
_entity_poly.pdbx_seq_one_letter_code
_entity_poly.pdbx_strand_id
1 'polypeptide(L)' 'MLRDAEGDFDHNPVLYIDLQLRYHFGISKQELTEMDDETWAEHYKILQNIRQEEAKQNQPS' A
#
# COMPACT_ATOMS: atom_id res chain seq x y z
N MET A 1 2.69 -4.11 -12.87
CA MET A 1 3.54 -4.43 -11.69
C MET A 1 4.34 -3.19 -11.34
N LEU A 2 4.47 -2.87 -10.06
CA LEU A 2 5.20 -1.72 -9.51
C LEU A 2 6.73 -1.70 -9.78
N ARG A 3 7.18 -2.46 -10.78
CA ARG A 3 8.60 -2.61 -11.15
C ARG A 3 9.20 -1.33 -11.72
N ASP A 4 8.37 -0.40 -12.20
CA ASP A 4 8.82 0.86 -12.81
C ASP A 4 8.78 2.07 -11.85
N ALA A 5 8.49 1.85 -10.57
CA ALA A 5 8.57 2.93 -9.60
C ALA A 5 10.04 3.09 -9.15
N GLU A 6 10.73 4.12 -9.65
CA GLU A 6 12.05 4.55 -9.17
C GLU A 6 11.93 5.08 -7.74
N GLY A 7 11.91 4.17 -6.76
CA GLY A 7 11.91 4.49 -5.35
C GLY A 7 12.81 3.52 -4.60
N ASP A 8 13.65 4.04 -3.71
CA ASP A 8 14.41 3.23 -2.78
C ASP A 8 13.47 2.67 -1.69
N PHE A 9 12.67 1.67 -2.07
CA PHE A 9 11.67 1.05 -1.20
C PHE A 9 12.28 0.21 -0.09
N ASP A 10 13.53 -0.23 -0.27
CA ASP A 10 14.28 -0.99 0.73
C ASP A 10 14.68 -0.07 1.90
N HIS A 11 14.98 1.20 1.64
CA HIS A 11 15.31 2.19 2.67
C HIS A 11 14.13 3.08 3.10
N ASN A 12 12.99 3.01 2.40
CA ASN A 12 11.78 3.74 2.78
C ASN A 12 10.50 2.87 2.68
N PRO A 13 10.21 2.08 3.73
CA PRO A 13 9.03 1.21 3.75
C PRO A 13 7.71 1.97 3.73
N VAL A 14 7.68 3.22 4.24
CA VAL A 14 6.48 4.06 4.21
C VAL A 14 6.11 4.44 2.78
N LEU A 15 7.10 4.85 1.98
CA LEU A 15 6.89 5.17 0.56
C LEU A 15 6.33 3.98 -0.23
N TYR A 16 6.77 2.77 0.10
CA TYR A 16 6.22 1.55 -0.50
C TYR A 16 4.76 1.34 -0.11
N ILE A 17 4.42 1.53 1.16
CA ILE A 17 3.03 1.40 1.64
C ILE A 17 2.15 2.46 0.98
N ASP A 18 2.58 3.71 0.91
CA ASP A 18 1.86 4.80 0.24
C ASP A 18 1.56 4.45 -1.22
N LEU A 19 2.54 3.90 -1.93
CA LEU A 19 2.36 3.45 -3.31
C LEU A 19 1.30 2.34 -3.43
N GLN A 20 1.26 1.40 -2.48
CA GLN A 20 0.24 0.36 -2.42
C GLN A 20 -1.14 0.95 -2.11
N LEU A 21 -1.24 1.90 -1.19
CA LEU A 21 -2.50 2.58 -0.86
C LEU A 21 -3.05 3.32 -2.08
N ARG A 22 -2.21 4.05 -2.82
CA ARG A 22 -2.60 4.72 -4.07
C ARG A 22 -3.08 3.71 -5.11
N TYR A 23 -2.41 2.58 -5.24
CA TYR A 23 -2.76 1.55 -6.22
C TYR A 23 -4.07 0.82 -5.87
N HIS A 24 -4.24 0.37 -4.63
CA HIS A 24 -5.39 -0.44 -4.21
C HIS A 24 -6.65 0.39 -3.93
N PHE A 25 -6.49 1.62 -3.44
CA PHE A 25 -7.61 2.47 -3.03
C PHE A 25 -7.85 3.68 -3.95
N GLY A 26 -7.00 3.88 -4.96
CA GLY A 26 -7.14 5.01 -5.89
C GLY A 26 -6.86 6.38 -5.27
N ILE A 27 -6.22 6.40 -4.09
CA ILE A 27 -5.90 7.62 -3.35
C ILE A 27 -4.80 8.39 -4.11
N SER A 28 -4.94 9.70 -4.23
CA SER A 28 -3.92 10.56 -4.84
C SER A 28 -2.75 10.83 -3.88
N LYS A 29 -1.64 11.33 -4.42
CA LYS A 29 -0.49 11.74 -3.58
C LYS A 29 -0.85 12.88 -2.63
N GLN A 30 -1.69 13.81 -3.08
CA GLN A 30 -2.14 14.94 -2.27
C GLN A 30 -2.98 14.44 -1.10
N GLU A 31 -3.97 13.59 -1.37
CA GLU A 31 -4.82 13.00 -0.33
C GLU A 31 -4.01 12.25 0.73
N LEU A 32 -2.98 11.48 0.34
CA LEU A 32 -2.08 10.84 1.31
C LEU A 32 -1.27 11.83 2.16
N THR A 33 -0.84 12.94 1.58
CA THR A 33 -0.04 13.94 2.29
C THR A 33 -0.88 14.73 3.30
N GLU A 34 -2.17 14.90 3.00
CA GLU A 34 -3.14 15.61 3.84
C GLU A 34 -3.88 14.66 4.81
N MET A 35 -3.70 13.35 4.66
CA MET A 35 -4.31 12.33 5.52
C MET A 35 -3.69 12.36 6.91
N ASP A 36 -4.53 12.31 7.94
CA ASP A 36 -4.06 12.14 9.31
C ASP A 36 -3.60 10.69 9.58
N ASP A 37 -2.77 10.54 10.61
CA ASP A 37 -2.15 9.26 10.97
C ASP A 37 -3.18 8.17 11.31
N GLU A 38 -4.34 8.53 11.90
CA GLU A 38 -5.38 7.58 12.28
C GLU A 38 -6.05 6.99 11.04
N THR A 39 -6.47 7.87 10.13
CA THR A 39 -7.05 7.50 8.83
C THR A 39 -6.06 6.69 8.00
N TRP A 40 -4.77 7.07 7.97
CA TRP A 40 -3.74 6.31 7.27
C TRP A 40 -3.59 4.89 7.84
N ALA A 41 -3.58 4.77 9.17
CA ALA A 41 -3.46 3.47 9.85
C ALA A 41 -4.65 2.55 9.55
N GLU A 42 -5.86 3.09 9.44
CA GLU A 42 -7.05 2.32 9.04
C GLU A 42 -6.92 1.77 7.61
N HIS A 43 -6.52 2.62 6.65
CA HIS A 43 -6.29 2.18 5.27
C HIS A 43 -5.18 1.13 5.19
N TYR A 44 -4.10 1.30 5.95
CA TYR A 44 -3.02 0.32 6.02
C TYR A 44 -3.51 -1.04 6.55
N LYS A 45 -4.37 -1.06 7.56
CA LYS A 45 -4.95 -2.32 8.08
C LYS A 45 -5.81 -3.03 7.05
N ILE A 46 -6.60 -2.29 6.28
CA ILE A 46 -7.41 -2.85 5.18
C ILE A 46 -6.48 -3.45 4.11
N LEU A 47 -5.42 -2.72 3.73
CA LEU A 47 -4.42 -3.20 2.77
C LEU A 47 -3.76 -4.50 3.23
N GLN A 48 -3.39 -4.61 4.51
CA GLN A 48 -2.81 -5.84 5.08
C GLN A 48 -3.76 -7.03 4.93
N ASN A 49 -5.06 -6.84 5.20
CA ASN A 49 -6.05 -7.90 5.03
C ASN A 49 -6.18 -8.34 3.57
N ILE A 50 -6.25 -7.38 2.63
CA ILE A 50 -6.29 -7.68 1.18
C ILE A 50 -5.10 -8.54 0.78
N ARG A 51 -3.89 -8.13 1.16
CA ARG A 51 -2.66 -8.86 0.81
C ARG A 51 -2.59 -10.26 1.42
N GLN A 52 -3.13 -10.44 2.62
CA GLN A 52 -3.23 -11.77 3.24
C GLN A 52 -4.18 -12.68 2.46
N GLU A 53 -5.33 -12.18 2.02
CA GLU A 53 -6.27 -12.95 1.20
C GLU A 53 -5.71 -13.25 -0.21
N GLU A 54 -5.04 -12.29 -0.85
CA GLU A 54 -4.33 -12.51 -2.11
C GLU A 54 -3.23 -13.57 -1.98
N ALA A 55 -2.49 -13.57 -0.87
CA ALA A 55 -1.47 -14.58 -0.61
C ALA A 55 -2.07 -15.98 -0.44
N LYS A 56 -3.23 -16.11 0.24
CA LYS A 56 -3.96 -17.38 0.37
C LYS A 56 -4.46 -17.89 -0.99
N GLN A 57 -4.91 -16.99 -1.87
CA GLN A 57 -5.42 -17.36 -3.20
C GLN A 57 -4.30 -17.71 -4.19
N ASN A 58 -3.10 -17.16 -4.01
CA ASN A 58 -1.95 -17.40 -4.89
C ASN A 58 -1.04 -18.55 -4.41
N GLN A 59 -1.38 -19.25 -3.33
CA GLN A 59 -0.68 -20.48 -2.96
C GLN A 59 -1.15 -21.63 -3.87
N PRO A 60 -0.25 -22.28 -4.64
CA PRO A 60 -0.61 -23.45 -5.40
C PRO A 60 -1.02 -24.57 -4.45
N SER A 61 -2.20 -25.14 -4.69
CA SER A 61 -2.72 -26.33 -4.00
C SER A 61 -1.78 -27.53 -4.08
#